data_AF-A0A2E4V4W1-F1
#
_entry.id   AF-A0A2E4V4W1-F1
#
_cell.length_a   1.000
_cell.length_b   1.000
_cell.length_c   1.000
_cell.angle_alpha   90.00
_cell.angle_beta   90.00
_cell.angle_gamma   90.00
#
_symmetry.space_group_name_H-M   'P 1'
#
loop_
_entity.id
_entity.type
_entity.pdbx_description
1 polymer ?
#
loop_
_entity_poly.entity_id
_entity_poly.type
_entity_poly.pdbx_seq_one_letter_code
_entity_poly.pdbx_strand_id
1 'polypeptide(L)' 'MRRYGSYIKYVNDRCFLVIREMPVHQMIIPKRHPNKIDKELLGLWVNHLGGNHVLRERDKLLICEEIEDANVE' A
#
# COMPACT_ATOMS: atom_id res chain seq x y z
N MET A 1 19.03 5.80 -3.29
CA MET A 1 18.25 5.41 -2.09
C MET A 1 18.00 3.90 -2.16
N ARG A 2 18.65 3.08 -1.33
CA ARG A 2 18.50 1.62 -1.37
C ARG A 2 17.13 1.24 -0.79
N ARG A 3 16.20 0.76 -1.64
CA ARG A 3 14.91 0.21 -1.24
C ARG A 3 15.13 -1.19 -0.65
N TYR A 4 15.30 -1.30 0.67
CA TYR A 4 15.21 -2.59 1.35
C TYR A 4 13.72 -2.89 1.59
N GLY A 5 13.17 -3.91 0.93
CA GLY A 5 11.86 -4.50 1.28
C GLY A 5 10.71 -4.37 0.28
N SER A 6 10.93 -3.94 -0.96
CA SER A 6 9.87 -3.95 -1.98
C SER A 6 9.76 -5.31 -2.67
N TYR A 7 8.54 -5.78 -2.96
CA TYR A 7 8.27 -7.05 -3.65
C TYR A 7 7.07 -6.95 -4.59
N ILE A 8 6.97 -7.87 -5.55
CA ILE A 8 5.85 -7.92 -6.49
C ILE A 8 4.71 -8.75 -5.92
N LYS A 9 3.48 -8.27 -6.11
CA LYS A 9 2.25 -8.98 -5.75
C LYS A 9 1.27 -8.94 -6.90
N TYR A 10 0.77 -10.12 -7.29
CA TYR A 10 -0.28 -10.25 -8.29
C TYR A 10 -1.64 -10.37 -7.61
N VAL A 11 -2.62 -9.59 -8.10
CA VAL A 11 -4.01 -9.62 -7.62
C VAL A 11 -4.94 -9.44 -8.82
N ASN A 12 -5.77 -10.44 -9.11
CA ASN A 12 -6.75 -10.41 -10.22
C ASN A 12 -6.12 -9.96 -11.55
N ASP A 13 -5.05 -10.63 -11.98
CA ASP A 13 -4.30 -10.35 -13.21
C ASP A 13 -3.61 -8.97 -13.28
N ARG A 14 -3.59 -8.23 -12.17
CA ARG A 14 -2.88 -6.95 -12.03
C ARG A 14 -1.59 -7.15 -11.24
N CYS A 15 -0.52 -6.50 -11.70
CA CYS A 15 0.80 -6.57 -11.07
C CYS A 15 1.06 -5.32 -10.24
N PHE A 16 1.47 -5.51 -8.98
CA PHE A 16 1.74 -4.43 -8.05
C PHE A 16 3.16 -4.55 -7.47
N LEU A 17 3.93 -3.47 -7.57
CA LEU A 17 5.13 -3.28 -6.75
C LEU A 17 4.71 -2.78 -5.37
N VAL A 18 4.84 -3.64 -4.35
CA VAL A 18 4.62 -3.24 -2.96
C VAL A 18 5.82 -2.42 -2.49
N ILE A 19 5.57 -1.16 -2.15
CA ILE A 19 6.59 -0.19 -1.70
C ILE A 19 6.77 -0.28 -0.19
N ARG A 20 5.66 -0.45 0.55
CA ARG A 20 5.65 -0.43 2.00
C ARG A 20 4.48 -1.24 2.56
N GLU A 21 4.77 -2.01 3.61
CA GLU A 21 3.75 -2.60 4.47
C GLU A 21 3.54 -1.73 5.71
N MET A 22 2.28 -1.54 6.09
CA MET A 22 1.89 -0.80 7.28
C MET A 22 0.82 -1.59 8.06
N PRO A 23 0.95 -1.76 9.38
CA PRO A 23 -0.11 -2.35 10.19
C PRO A 23 -1.38 -1.47 10.17
N VAL A 24 -2.56 -2.09 10.02
CA VAL A 24 -3.86 -1.39 9.99
C VAL A 24 -4.07 -0.52 11.22
N HIS A 25 -3.62 -0.98 12.40
CA HIS A 25 -3.80 -0.25 13.66
C HIS A 25 -3.09 1.12 13.68
N GLN A 26 -2.03 1.31 12.87
CA GLN A 26 -1.35 2.62 12.77
C GLN A 26 -2.20 3.65 12.02
N MET A 27 -3.14 3.20 11.18
CA MET A 27 -4.04 4.06 10.41
C MET A 27 -5.42 4.23 11.08
N ILE A 28 -5.60 3.70 12.30
CA ILE A 28 -6.79 3.97 13.12
C ILE A 28 -6.43 5.09 14.07
N ILE A 29 -7.11 6.23 13.97
CA ILE A 29 -6.90 7.37 14.88
C ILE A 29 -8.06 7.40 15.88
N PRO A 30 -7.88 6.92 17.13
CA PRO A 30 -9.00 6.73 18.05
C PRO A 30 -9.80 8.00 18.35
N LYS A 31 -9.11 9.15 18.33
CA LYS A 31 -9.70 10.48 18.59
C LYS A 31 -10.57 11.01 17.45
N ARG A 32 -10.42 10.48 16.22
CA ARG A 32 -11.20 10.88 15.04
C ARG A 32 -12.18 9.78 14.63
N HIS A 33 -11.69 8.55 14.54
CA HIS A 33 -12.45 7.37 14.17
C HIS A 33 -11.98 6.15 14.97
N PRO A 34 -12.72 5.72 16.02
CA PRO A 34 -12.25 4.69 16.94
C PRO A 34 -12.01 3.32 16.28
N ASN A 35 -12.74 3.00 15.21
CA ASN A 35 -12.70 1.69 14.55
C ASN A 35 -12.62 1.77 13.03
N LYS A 36 -12.17 2.90 12.47
CA LYS A 36 -12.04 3.07 11.02
C LYS A 36 -10.65 3.54 10.66
N ILE A 37 -10.20 3.08 9.50
CA ILE A 37 -9.00 3.59 8.85
C ILE A 37 -9.26 5.05 8.49
N ASP A 38 -8.34 5.92 8.89
CA ASP A 38 -8.27 7.30 8.42
C ASP A 38 -7.75 7.31 6.97
N LYS A 39 -8.68 7.44 6.02
CA LYS A 39 -8.38 7.42 4.59
C LYS A 39 -7.58 8.64 4.14
N GLU A 40 -7.71 9.77 4.84
CA GLU A 40 -6.98 10.99 4.53
C GLU A 40 -5.49 10.79 4.88
N LEU A 41 -5.22 10.31 6.09
CA LEU A 41 -3.85 9.96 6.50
C LEU A 41 -3.23 8.89 5.59
N LEU A 42 -4.00 7.85 5.24
CA LEU A 42 -3.53 6.81 4.33
C LEU A 42 -3.20 7.38 2.95
N GLY A 43 -4.03 8.28 2.42
CA GLY A 43 -3.77 8.96 1.14
C GLY A 43 -2.49 9.80 1.17
N LEU A 44 -2.21 10.50 2.27
CA LEU A 44 -0.96 11.24 2.46
C LEU A 44 0.26 10.31 2.41
N TRP A 45 0.18 9.14 3.04
CA TRP A 45 1.25 8.14 2.98
C TRP A 45 1.46 7.56 1.58
N VAL A 46 0.38 7.25 0.87
CA VAL A 46 0.43 6.77 -0.52
C VAL A 46 1.18 7.77 -1.39
N ASN A 47 0.78 9.05 -1.33
CA ASN A 47 1.42 10.12 -2.11
C ASN A 47 2.89 10.33 -1.71
N HIS A 48 3.20 10.34 -0.41
CA HIS A 48 4.57 10.54 0.08
C HIS A 48 5.53 9.43 -0.39
N LEU A 49 5.05 8.18 -0.47
CA LEU A 49 5.84 7.03 -0.87
C LEU A 49 5.86 6.77 -2.38
N GLY A 50 5.08 7.54 -3.16
CA GLY A 50 4.96 7.37 -4.61
C GLY A 50 4.11 6.16 -5.02
N GLY A 51 3.23 5.68 -4.14
CA GLY A 51 2.25 4.66 -4.49
C GLY A 51 1.05 5.26 -5.24
N ASN A 52 0.28 4.41 -5.92
CA ASN A 52 -0.99 4.76 -6.54
C ASN A 52 -2.15 3.88 -6.09
N HIS A 53 -1.87 2.80 -5.34
CA HIS A 53 -2.84 1.84 -4.84
C HIS A 53 -2.55 1.45 -3.39
N VAL A 54 -3.61 0.95 -2.72
CA VAL A 54 -3.49 0.28 -1.42
C VAL A 54 -4.20 -1.05 -1.48
N LEU A 55 -3.46 -2.13 -1.20
CA LEU A 55 -4.02 -3.46 -0.99
C LEU A 55 -4.17 -3.72 0.51
N ARG A 56 -5.20 -4.49 0.89
CA ARG A 56 -5.37 -4.93 2.27
C ARG A 56 -5.12 -6.42 2.37
N GLU A 57 -4.24 -6.81 3.29
CA GLU A 57 -3.92 -8.20 3.58
C GLU A 57 -3.95 -8.41 5.08
N ARG A 58 -5.01 -9.07 5.57
CA ARG A 58 -5.26 -9.31 7.01
C ARG A 58 -5.18 -8.01 7.83
N ASP A 59 -4.14 -7.88 8.65
CA ASP A 59 -3.83 -6.79 9.56
C ASP A 59 -2.86 -5.77 8.96
N LYS A 60 -2.55 -5.87 7.66
CA LYS A 60 -1.65 -4.97 6.93
C LYS A 60 -2.35 -4.24 5.79
N LEU A 61 -1.86 -3.03 5.55
CA LEU A 61 -2.09 -2.20 4.38
C LEU A 61 -0.79 -2.18 3.59
N LEU A 62 -0.87 -2.50 2.30
CA LEU A 62 0.26 -2.52 1.38
C LEU A 62 0.12 -1.30 0.49
N ILE A 63 1.02 -0.34 0.62
CA ILE A 63 1.11 0.79 -0.31
C ILE A 63 1.88 0.30 -1.52
N CYS A 64 1.27 0.39 -2.68
CA CYS A 64 1.80 -0.17 -3.91
C CYS A 64 1.68 0.78 -5.10
N GLU A 65 2.55 0.52 -6.07
CA GLU A 65 2.49 1.06 -7.42
C GLU A 65 2.02 -0.08 -8.33
N GLU A 66 0.91 0.11 -9.02
CA GLU A 66 0.55 -0.77 -10.13
C GLU A 66 1.54 -0.58 -11.27
N ILE A 67 2.08 -1.70 -11.77
CA ILE A 67 3.04 -1.73 -12.86
C ILE A 67 2.51 -2.62 -13.98
N GLU A 68 2.86 -2.29 -15.21
CA GLU A 68 2.62 -3.18 -16.34
C GLU A 68 3.57 -4.37 -16.25
N ASP A 69 3.05 -5.58 -16.45
CA ASP A 69 3.91 -6.75 -16.59
C ASP A 69 4.53 -6.69 -17.99
N ALA A 70 5.81 -6.34 -18.06
CA ALA A 70 6.54 -6.28 -19.32
C ALA A 70 6.78 -7.72 -19.80
N ASN A 71 5.89 -8.23 -20.64
CA ASN A 71 6.17 -9.42 -21.43
C ASN A 71 7.32 -9.09 -22.39
N VAL A 72 8.50 -9.67 -22.13
CA VAL A 72 9.59 -9.70 -23.11
C VAL A 72 9.23 -10.79 -24.12
N GLU A 73 8.74 -10.39 -25.30
CA GLU A 73 8.68 -11.28 -26.48
C GLU A 73 10.06 -11.45 -27.12
#